data_AF-A0A525CE38-F1
#
_entry.id   AF-A0A525CE38-F1
#
_cell.length_a   1.000
_cell.length_b   1.000
_cell.length_c   1.000
_cell.angle_alpha   90.00
_cell.angle_beta   90.00
_cell.angle_gamma   90.00
#
_symmetry.space_group_name_H-M   'P 1'
#
loop_
_entity.id
_entity.type
_entity.pdbx_description
1 polymer ?
#
loop_
_entity_poly.entity_id
_entity_poly.type
_entity_poly.pdbx_seq_one_letter_code
_entity_poly.pdbx_strand_id
1 'polypeptide(L)'
;WSSNFRDLNASITRMATLAPGGRIDLKTVHTEIERLNKIWYHKKENRTHHLEDIHIIPKDLDPFDQIQLSYAVNICKSSNSMAEAGRKLYAFSRKAKSTPNDSDRLRKYLQKFGISWEDIKNSV
;
A
#
# COMPACT_ATOMS: atom_id res chain seq x y z
N TRP A 1 15.95 3.71 10.17
CA TRP A 1 16.70 3.00 9.11
C TRP A 1 15.88 1.85 8.56
N SER A 2 15.17 2.05 7.45
CA SER A 2 14.15 1.12 6.96
C SER A 2 14.54 0.33 5.69
N SER A 3 15.74 0.57 5.13
CA SER A 3 16.28 -0.17 3.97
C SER A 3 17.76 -0.58 4.16
N ASN A 4 18.09 -1.04 5.37
CA ASN A 4 19.38 -1.65 5.74
C ASN A 4 20.60 -0.82 5.27
N PHE A 5 21.52 -1.45 4.54
CA PHE A 5 22.82 -0.90 4.13
C PHE A 5 22.74 -0.01 2.88
N ARG A 6 21.72 -0.21 2.03
CA ARG A 6 21.57 0.57 0.78
C ARG A 6 21.25 2.03 1.06
N ASP A 7 20.36 2.28 2.02
CA ASP A 7 20.06 3.66 2.47
C ASP A 7 21.32 4.32 3.04
N LEU A 8 22.25 3.53 3.60
CA LEU A 8 23.42 4.03 4.32
C LEU A 8 24.46 4.51 3.34
N ASN A 9 24.78 3.65 2.39
CA ASN A 9 25.70 4.00 1.34
C ASN A 9 25.19 5.23 0.56
N ALA A 10 23.91 5.24 0.21
CA ALA A 10 23.31 6.37 -0.48
C ALA A 10 23.38 7.67 0.36
N SER A 11 23.16 7.58 1.68
CA SER A 11 23.23 8.72 2.61
C SER A 11 24.65 9.28 2.70
N ILE A 12 25.65 8.40 2.86
CA ILE A 12 27.06 8.77 2.89
C ILE A 12 27.47 9.41 1.56
N THR A 13 27.10 8.82 0.42
CA THR A 13 27.41 9.40 -0.91
C THR A 13 26.85 10.81 -1.05
N ARG A 14 25.58 11.05 -0.69
CA ARG A 14 24.99 12.40 -0.76
C ARG A 14 25.69 13.40 0.14
N MET A 15 25.95 13.02 1.40
CA MET A 15 26.64 13.90 2.33
C MET A 15 28.04 14.24 1.82
N ALA A 16 28.76 13.28 1.25
CA ALA A 16 30.07 13.51 0.65
C ALA A 16 30.01 14.43 -0.59
N THR A 17 28.97 14.32 -1.43
CA THR A 17 28.78 15.17 -2.61
C THR A 17 28.38 16.60 -2.26
N LEU A 18 27.56 16.78 -1.22
CA LEU A 18 26.98 18.07 -0.86
C LEU A 18 27.76 18.81 0.24
N ALA A 19 28.77 18.17 0.83
CA ALA A 19 29.62 18.74 1.86
C ALA A 19 30.44 19.93 1.34
N PRO A 20 30.18 21.16 1.81
CA PRO A 20 30.99 22.31 1.44
C PRO A 20 32.41 22.15 2.01
N GLY A 21 33.42 22.22 1.15
CA GLY A 21 34.82 22.06 1.55
C GLY A 21 35.31 20.62 1.72
N GLY A 22 34.56 19.63 1.19
CA GLY A 22 35.01 18.22 1.13
C GLY A 22 35.03 17.49 2.48
N ARG A 23 34.46 18.10 3.53
CA ARG A 23 34.27 17.49 4.85
C ARG A 23 32.80 17.51 5.21
N ILE A 24 32.28 16.35 5.63
CA ILE A 24 30.91 16.23 6.12
C ILE A 24 30.84 16.94 7.48
N ASP A 25 30.23 18.12 7.51
CA ASP A 25 30.00 18.90 8.72
C ASP A 25 28.66 18.53 9.39
N LEU A 26 28.47 19.00 10.63
CA LEU A 26 27.24 18.71 11.38
C LEU A 26 26.00 19.24 10.65
N LYS A 27 26.09 20.36 9.94
CA LYS A 27 24.95 20.94 9.20
C LYS A 27 24.48 20.01 8.07
N THR A 28 25.42 19.41 7.35
CA THR A 28 25.18 18.42 6.31
C THR A 28 24.51 17.17 6.89
N VAL A 29 24.99 16.70 8.05
CA VAL A 29 24.40 15.55 8.76
C VAL A 29 22.95 15.82 9.17
N HIS A 30 22.66 16.97 9.78
CA HIS A 30 21.29 17.33 10.20
C HIS A 30 20.33 17.39 9.00
N THR A 31 20.79 17.95 7.89
CA THR A 31 20.00 18.04 6.65
C THR A 31 19.66 16.65 6.09
N GLU A 32 20.61 15.70 6.14
CA GLU A 32 20.37 14.34 5.68
C GLU A 32 19.46 13.56 6.63
N ILE A 33 19.54 13.78 7.95
CA ILE A 33 18.63 13.19 8.93
C ILE A 33 17.18 13.63 8.66
N GLU A 34 16.94 14.93 8.46
CA GLU A 34 15.62 15.47 8.11
C GLU A 34 15.07 14.85 6.82
N ARG A 35 15.92 14.72 5.80
CA ARG A 35 15.55 14.09 4.53
C ARG A 35 15.18 12.61 4.72
N LEU A 36 15.97 11.86 5.48
CA LEU A 36 15.72 10.45 5.75
C LEU A 36 14.43 10.25 6.54
N ASN A 37 14.16 11.11 7.52
CA ASN A 37 12.91 11.08 8.28
C ASN A 37 11.69 11.28 7.36
N LYS A 38 11.73 12.25 6.43
CA LYS A 38 10.66 12.44 5.43
C LYS A 38 10.48 11.23 4.52
N ILE A 39 11.56 10.66 4.01
CA ILE A 39 11.51 9.49 3.12
C ILE A 39 10.93 8.27 3.84
N TRP A 40 11.35 8.03 5.09
CA TRP A 40 10.83 6.91 5.88
C TRP A 40 9.39 7.13 6.31
N TYR A 41 9.00 8.37 6.62
CA TYR A 41 7.61 8.71 6.92
C TYR A 41 6.72 8.47 5.71
N HIS A 42 7.12 8.93 4.52
CA HIS A 42 6.33 8.73 3.30
C HIS A 42 6.28 7.26 2.84
N LYS A 43 7.34 6.47 3.11
CA LYS A 43 7.32 5.02 2.92
C LYS A 43 6.38 4.32 3.91
N LYS A 44 6.21 4.86 5.11
CA LYS A 44 5.22 4.40 6.10
C LYS A 44 3.82 4.82 5.69
N GLU A 45 3.65 6.04 5.18
CA GLU A 45 2.38 6.59 4.70
C GLU A 45 1.82 5.80 3.51
N ASN A 46 2.67 5.48 2.53
CA ASN A 46 2.31 4.56 1.44
C ASN A 46 1.97 3.14 1.92
N ARG A 47 2.47 2.71 3.10
CA ARG A 47 2.03 1.46 3.73
C ARG A 47 0.73 1.65 4.52
N THR A 48 0.47 2.83 5.07
CA THR A 48 -0.74 3.14 5.86
C THR A 48 -1.91 3.63 5.00
N HIS A 49 -1.73 3.99 3.73
CA HIS A 49 -2.86 4.11 2.79
C HIS A 49 -3.57 2.77 2.56
N HIS A 50 -2.99 1.64 2.98
CA HIS A 50 -3.70 0.36 3.11
C HIS A 50 -4.57 0.27 4.40
N LEU A 51 -4.43 1.23 5.31
CA LEU A 51 -5.05 1.26 6.64
C LEU A 51 -6.09 2.38 6.79
N GLU A 52 -6.25 3.30 5.84
CA GLU A 52 -7.37 4.27 5.87
C GLU A 52 -8.74 3.57 5.70
N ASP A 53 -8.74 2.32 5.24
CA ASP A 53 -9.92 1.45 5.12
C ASP A 53 -10.37 0.80 6.44
N ILE A 54 -9.73 1.11 7.58
CA ILE A 54 -10.03 0.53 8.91
C ILE A 54 -11.51 0.65 9.32
N HIS A 55 -12.27 1.62 8.80
CA HIS A 55 -13.68 1.80 9.18
C HIS A 55 -14.61 0.72 8.61
N ILE A 56 -14.28 0.12 7.47
CA ILE A 56 -15.09 -0.94 6.83
C ILE A 56 -14.52 -2.32 7.12
N ILE A 57 -13.22 -2.40 7.40
CA ILE A 57 -12.52 -3.65 7.70
C ILE A 57 -12.78 -4.04 9.16
N PRO A 58 -13.36 -5.22 9.43
CA PRO A 58 -13.54 -5.71 10.80
C PRO A 58 -12.20 -5.79 11.55
N LYS A 59 -12.18 -5.31 12.81
CA LYS A 59 -10.95 -5.30 13.64
C LYS A 59 -10.58 -6.69 14.16
N ASP A 60 -11.56 -7.58 14.29
CA ASP A 60 -11.40 -8.96 14.78
C ASP A 60 -11.13 -9.93 13.63
N LEU A 61 -10.18 -9.58 12.76
CA LEU A 61 -9.71 -10.41 11.66
C LEU A 61 -8.27 -10.81 11.88
N ASP A 62 -7.92 -12.02 11.46
CA ASP A 62 -6.53 -12.44 11.42
C ASP A 62 -5.70 -11.48 10.53
N PRO A 63 -4.43 -11.19 10.87
CA PRO A 63 -3.60 -10.26 10.10
C PRO A 63 -3.49 -10.60 8.61
N PHE A 64 -3.57 -11.89 8.25
CA PHE A 64 -3.56 -12.33 6.87
C PHE A 64 -4.82 -11.90 6.11
N ASP A 65 -6.01 -12.11 6.70
CA ASP A 65 -7.28 -11.70 6.12
C ASP A 65 -7.38 -10.17 6.04
N GLN A 66 -6.86 -9.44 7.03
CA GLN A 66 -6.81 -7.97 6.99
C GLN A 66 -6.03 -7.43 5.78
N ILE A 67 -4.88 -8.02 5.47
CA ILE A 67 -4.07 -7.62 4.31
C ILE A 67 -4.79 -7.95 3.01
N GLN A 68 -5.40 -9.12 2.90
CA GLN A 68 -6.13 -9.50 1.69
C GLN A 68 -7.37 -8.62 1.47
N LEU A 69 -8.13 -8.36 2.53
CA LEU A 69 -9.34 -7.54 2.46
C LEU A 69 -9.01 -6.08 2.16
N SER A 70 -8.00 -5.49 2.80
CA SER A 70 -7.56 -4.12 2.49
C SER A 70 -7.13 -3.97 1.03
N TYR A 71 -6.36 -4.93 0.50
CA TYR A 71 -6.01 -4.93 -0.91
C TYR A 71 -7.25 -5.01 -1.83
N ALA A 72 -8.21 -5.89 -1.50
CA ALA A 72 -9.44 -6.01 -2.27
C ALA A 72 -10.28 -4.72 -2.24
N VAL A 73 -10.44 -4.09 -1.08
CA VAL A 73 -11.19 -2.84 -0.89
C VAL A 73 -10.56 -1.71 -1.70
N ASN A 74 -9.24 -1.55 -1.66
CA ASN A 74 -8.55 -0.52 -2.43
C ASN A 74 -8.75 -0.69 -3.95
N ILE A 75 -8.70 -1.92 -4.46
CA ILE A 75 -9.01 -2.20 -5.87
C ILE A 75 -10.48 -1.89 -6.19
N CYS A 76 -11.41 -2.18 -5.28
CA CYS A 76 -12.83 -1.84 -5.45
C CYS A 76 -13.05 -0.31 -5.49
N LYS A 77 -12.39 0.45 -4.61
CA LYS A 77 -12.45 1.92 -4.59
C LYS A 77 -11.95 2.52 -5.91
N SER A 78 -10.79 2.07 -6.39
CA SER A 78 -10.15 2.57 -7.62
C SER A 78 -10.76 2.08 -8.94
N SER A 79 -11.78 1.20 -8.91
CA SER A 79 -12.42 0.67 -10.13
C SER A 79 -13.83 1.21 -10.34
N ASN A 80 -14.23 1.43 -11.59
CA ASN A 80 -15.55 2.02 -11.91
C ASN A 80 -16.70 1.01 -11.81
N SER A 81 -16.40 -0.29 -11.79
CA SER A 81 -17.40 -1.35 -11.68
C SER A 81 -16.83 -2.59 -10.99
N MET A 82 -17.72 -3.41 -10.43
CA MET A 82 -17.36 -4.69 -9.81
C MET A 82 -16.70 -5.65 -10.81
N ALA A 83 -17.11 -5.61 -12.08
CA ALA A 83 -16.49 -6.41 -13.14
C ALA A 83 -15.04 -5.99 -13.40
N GLU A 84 -14.74 -4.70 -13.38
CA GLU A 84 -13.39 -4.17 -13.53
C GLU A 84 -12.49 -4.56 -12.34
N ALA A 85 -13.00 -4.36 -11.11
CA ALA A 85 -12.30 -4.75 -9.88
C ALA A 85 -12.01 -6.26 -9.86
N GLY A 86 -13.01 -7.08 -10.21
CA GLY A 86 -12.87 -8.54 -10.29
C GLY A 86 -11.80 -8.96 -11.29
N ARG A 87 -11.73 -8.34 -12.48
CA ARG A 87 -10.68 -8.63 -13.47
C ARG A 87 -9.28 -8.30 -12.95
N LYS A 88 -9.12 -7.20 -12.21
CA LYS A 88 -7.85 -6.81 -11.58
C LYS A 88 -7.44 -7.83 -10.49
N LEU A 89 -8.36 -8.17 -9.59
CA LEU A 89 -8.09 -9.09 -8.48
C LEU A 89 -7.83 -10.53 -8.93
N TYR A 90 -8.54 -11.00 -9.96
CA TYR A 90 -8.45 -12.38 -10.44
C TYR A 90 -7.64 -12.54 -11.73
N ALA A 91 -6.78 -11.57 -12.07
CA ALA A 91 -6.08 -11.46 -13.36
C ALA A 91 -5.40 -12.76 -13.85
N PHE A 92 -4.85 -13.57 -12.94
CA PHE A 92 -4.29 -14.88 -13.25
C PHE A 92 -5.35 -15.99 -13.27
N SER A 93 -6.07 -16.21 -12.17
CA SER A 93 -7.02 -17.33 -12.04
C SER A 93 -8.16 -17.31 -13.07
N ARG A 94 -8.55 -16.12 -13.56
CA ARG A 94 -9.59 -15.97 -14.58
C ARG A 94 -9.22 -16.59 -15.92
N LYS A 95 -7.92 -16.65 -16.27
CA LYS A 95 -7.45 -17.21 -17.55
C LYS A 95 -7.67 -18.72 -17.65
N ALA A 96 -7.74 -19.39 -16.50
CA ALA A 96 -7.99 -20.83 -16.42
C ALA A 96 -9.49 -21.20 -16.42
N LYS A 97 -10.40 -20.22 -16.42
CA LYS A 97 -11.85 -20.46 -16.38
C LYS A 97 -12.46 -20.32 -17.77
N SER A 98 -13.27 -21.30 -18.18
CA SER A 98 -14.03 -21.25 -19.44
C SER A 98 -15.01 -20.07 -19.48
N THR A 99 -15.68 -19.78 -18.35
CA THR A 99 -16.55 -18.61 -18.18
C THR A 99 -16.21 -17.87 -16.87
N PRO A 100 -15.39 -16.82 -16.92
CA PRO A 100 -15.01 -16.07 -15.72
C PRO A 100 -16.16 -15.15 -15.26
N ASN A 101 -16.81 -15.49 -14.14
CA ASN A 101 -17.70 -14.56 -13.43
C ASN A 101 -16.96 -13.93 -12.25
N ASP A 102 -16.06 -13.00 -12.58
CA ASP A 102 -15.18 -12.36 -11.60
C ASP A 102 -15.96 -11.43 -10.64
N SER A 103 -17.07 -10.84 -11.09
CA SER A 103 -17.96 -10.03 -10.25
C SER A 103 -18.62 -10.85 -9.13
N ASP A 104 -19.17 -12.03 -9.46
CA ASP A 104 -19.81 -12.89 -8.46
C ASP A 104 -18.81 -13.42 -7.42
N ARG A 105 -17.59 -13.74 -7.86
CA ARG A 105 -16.50 -14.15 -6.97
C ARG A 105 -16.12 -13.04 -6.00
N LEU A 106 -16.00 -11.81 -6.50
CA LEU A 106 -15.69 -10.65 -5.68
C LEU A 106 -16.81 -10.37 -4.68
N ARG A 107 -18.08 -10.42 -5.13
CA ARG A 107 -19.25 -10.25 -4.26
C ARG A 107 -19.26 -11.28 -3.12
N LYS A 108 -19.06 -12.57 -3.44
CA LYS A 108 -18.98 -13.64 -2.44
C LYS A 108 -17.82 -13.46 -1.47
N TYR A 109 -16.67 -13.01 -1.96
CA TYR A 109 -15.51 -12.72 -1.12
C TYR A 109 -15.81 -11.60 -0.11
N LEU A 110 -16.38 -10.47 -0.54
CA LEU A 110 -16.74 -9.37 0.35
C LEU A 110 -17.82 -9.76 1.38
N GLN A 111 -18.80 -10.57 0.96
CA GLN A 111 -19.85 -11.10 1.83
C GLN A 111 -19.31 -11.95 3.00
N LYS A 112 -18.17 -12.64 2.83
CA LYS A 112 -17.50 -13.37 3.94
C LYS A 112 -17.19 -12.43 5.13
N PHE A 113 -16.96 -11.15 4.84
CA PHE A 113 -16.61 -10.12 5.81
C PHE A 113 -17.78 -9.18 6.14
N GLY A 114 -18.99 -9.48 5.64
CA GLY A 114 -20.17 -8.64 5.86
C GLY A 114 -20.16 -7.30 5.10
N ILE A 115 -19.34 -7.18 4.05
CA ILE A 115 -19.15 -5.94 3.29
C ILE A 115 -19.87 -6.05 1.94
N SER A 116 -20.62 -5.01 1.57
CA SER A 116 -21.17 -4.86 0.22
C SER A 116 -20.32 -3.94 -0.66
N TRP A 117 -20.54 -3.97 -1.97
CA TRP A 117 -19.86 -3.07 -2.91
C TRP A 117 -20.28 -1.62 -2.70
N GLU A 118 -21.55 -1.43 -2.38
CA GLU A 118 -22.17 -0.14 -2.07
C GLU A 118 -21.53 0.47 -0.83
N ASP A 119 -21.27 -0.31 0.22
CA ASP A 119 -20.56 0.17 1.43
C ASP A 119 -19.18 0.74 1.07
N ILE A 120 -18.45 0.05 0.18
CA ILE A 120 -17.13 0.51 -0.27
C ILE A 120 -17.26 1.78 -1.11
N LYS A 121 -18.25 1.88 -2.00
CA LYS A 121 -18.43 3.06 -2.86
C LYS A 121 -18.94 4.29 -2.12
N ASN A 122 -19.77 4.11 -1.10
CA ASN A 122 -20.27 5.19 -0.27
C ASN A 122 -19.26 5.67 0.79
N SER A 123 -18.16 4.94 0.98
CA SER A 123 -17.06 5.30 1.89
C SER A 123 -15.97 6.18 1.27
N VAL A 124 -16.10 6.53 -0.02
CA VAL A 124 -15.17 7.37 -0.79
C VAL A 124 -15.61 8.82 -0.75
#